data_AF-A0AAN7K5S9-F1
#
_entry.id   AF-A0AAN7K5S9-F1
#
_cell.length_a   1.000
_cell.length_b   1.000
_cell.length_c   1.000
_cell.angle_alpha   90.00
_cell.angle_beta   90.00
_cell.angle_gamma   90.00
#
_symmetry.space_group_name_H-M   'P 1'
#
loop_
_entity.id
_entity.type
_entity.pdbx_description
1 polymer ?
#
loop_
_entity_poly.entity_id
_entity_poly.type
_entity_poly.pdbx_seq_one_letter_code
_entity_poly.pdbx_strand_id
1 'polypeptide(L)' 'MASKLVKFEEGKISIALNLESNNVGVVLMGDGLLIQEGSSVKATGRIAQIPVSEAYLDRVINALAKPIDG' A
#
# COMPACT_ATOMS: atom_id res chain seq x y z
N MET A 1 -12.98 -7.75 1.31
CA MET A 1 -11.90 -8.64 0.81
C MET A 1 -10.61 -8.27 1.51
N ALA A 2 -10.06 -9.21 2.27
CA ALA A 2 -8.77 -9.04 2.92
C ALA A 2 -7.65 -8.98 1.86
N SER A 3 -6.48 -8.48 2.25
CA SER A 3 -5.30 -8.33 1.41
C SER A 3 -5.49 -7.41 0.21
N LYS A 4 -6.40 -6.42 0.28
CA LYS A 4 -6.62 -5.43 -0.79
C LYS A 4 -5.70 -4.23 -0.63
N LEU A 5 -5.19 -3.69 -1.74
CA LEU A 5 -4.47 -2.42 -1.73
C LEU A 5 -5.46 -1.26 -1.58
N VAL A 6 -5.16 -0.38 -0.63
CA VAL A 6 -5.86 0.89 -0.44
C VAL A 6 -4.87 2.04 -0.57
N LYS A 7 -5.37 3.20 -0.97
CA LYS A 7 -4.58 4.41 -1.16
C LYS A 7 -5.20 5.56 -0.39
N PHE A 8 -4.39 6.17 0.45
CA PHE A 8 -4.72 7.40 1.17
C PHE A 8 -4.61 8.62 0.25
N GLU A 9 -5.33 9.71 0.55
CA GLU A 9 -5.26 10.96 -0.23
C GLU A 9 -3.85 11.54 -0.29
N GLU A 10 -3.07 11.37 0.77
CA GLU A 10 -1.65 11.73 0.89
C GLU A 10 -0.74 10.84 0.01
N GLY A 11 -1.32 9.88 -0.73
CA GLY A 11 -0.62 9.04 -1.69
C GLY A 11 0.00 7.77 -1.11
N LYS A 12 -0.07 7.58 0.21
CA LYS A 12 0.44 6.39 0.90
C LYS A 12 -0.37 5.15 0.51
N ILE A 13 0.33 4.05 0.24
CA ILE A 13 -0.27 2.74 -0.07
C ILE A 13 -0.37 1.93 1.21
N SER A 14 -1.41 1.13 1.35
CA SER A 14 -1.59 0.24 2.51
C SER A 14 -2.30 -1.04 2.10
N ILE A 15 -2.22 -2.05 2.96
CA ILE A 15 -2.88 -3.34 2.75
C ILE A 15 -3.96 -3.50 3.82
N ALA A 16 -5.20 -3.73 3.40
CA ALA A 16 -6.29 -4.10 4.30
C ALA A 16 -6.05 -5.53 4.81
N LEU A 17 -5.95 -5.72 6.14
CA LEU A 17 -5.72 -7.02 6.75
C LEU A 17 -6.97 -7.51 7.50
N ASN A 18 -7.38 -6.78 8.52
CA ASN A 18 -8.53 -7.15 9.33
C ASN A 18 -9.80 -6.49 8.80
N LEU A 19 -10.88 -7.27 8.67
CA LEU A 19 -12.17 -6.80 8.21
C LEU A 19 -13.20 -7.10 9.29
N GLU A 20 -13.57 -6.06 10.03
CA GLU A 20 -14.63 -6.14 11.02
C GLU A 20 -15.91 -5.55 10.45
N SER A 21 -17.03 -5.73 11.16
CA SER A 21 -18.32 -5.24 10.69
C SER A 21 -18.36 -3.72 10.51
N ASN A 22 -17.60 -2.98 11.33
CA ASN A 22 -17.67 -1.52 11.42
C ASN A 22 -16.33 -0.82 11.13
N ASN A 23 -15.25 -1.57 10.94
CA ASN A 23 -13.93 -1.01 10.68
C ASN A 23 -13.10 -1.94 9.80
N VAL A 24 -12.03 -1.38 9.24
CA VAL A 24 -11.03 -2.12 8.49
C VAL A 24 -9.66 -1.77 9.04
N GLY A 25 -8.95 -2.77 9.53
CA GLY A 25 -7.55 -2.66 9.92
C GLY A 25 -6.66 -2.67 8.68
N VAL A 26 -5.81 -1.65 8.53
CA VAL A 26 -4.84 -1.54 7.44
C VAL A 26 -3.42 -1.46 7.98
N VAL A 27 -2.45 -1.99 7.22
CA VAL A 27 -1.03 -1.80 7.50
C VAL A 27 -0.43 -0.86 6.45
N LEU A 28 0.20 0.21 6.94
CA LEU A 28 0.84 1.23 6.11
C LEU A 28 2.12 0.67 5.48
N MET A 29 2.27 0.89 4.17
CA MET A 29 3.50 0.55 3.44
C MET A 29 4.43 1.77 3.42
N GLY A 30 5.02 2.08 4.57
CA GLY A 30 5.87 3.26 4.80
C GLY A 30 5.49 4.03 6.07
N ASP A 31 5.95 5.27 6.19
CA ASP A 31 5.57 6.15 7.30
C ASP A 31 4.12 6.66 7.17
N GLY A 32 3.51 6.96 8.32
CA GLY A 32 2.17 7.50 8.44
C GLY A 32 2.10 8.94 8.93
N LEU A 33 3.21 9.69 8.89
CA LEU A 33 3.33 11.01 9.55
C LEU A 33 2.35 12.07 9.01
N LEU A 34 1.90 11.90 7.77
CA LEU A 34 0.97 12.84 7.12
C LEU A 34 -0.49 12.38 7.19
N ILE A 35 -0.75 11.15 7.64
CA ILE A 35 -2.12 10.61 7.71
C ILE A 35 -2.76 11.08 9.01
N GLN A 36 -3.97 11.60 8.93
CA GLN A 36 -4.72 12.10 10.08
C GLN A 36 -6.09 11.44 10.17
N GLU A 37 -6.73 11.58 11.34
CA GLU A 37 -8.13 11.21 11.46
C GLU A 37 -8.98 12.01 10.47
N GLY A 38 -9.90 11.33 9.80
CA GLY A 38 -10.72 11.93 8.73
C GLY A 38 -10.05 11.95 7.35
N SER A 39 -8.76 11.59 7.22
CA SER A 39 -8.13 11.41 5.90
C SER A 39 -8.90 10.38 5.08
N SER A 40 -9.21 10.74 3.83
CA SER A 40 -9.94 9.83 2.95
C SER A 40 -9.03 8.70 2.45
N VAL A 41 -9.61 7.51 2.35
CA VAL A 41 -8.93 6.32 1.86
C VAL A 41 -9.80 5.67 0.78
N LYS A 42 -9.15 5.28 -0.32
CA LYS A 42 -9.83 4.67 -1.47
C LYS A 42 -9.31 3.27 -1.71
N ALA A 43 -10.24 2.33 -1.88
CA ALA A 43 -9.92 0.99 -2.33
C ALA A 43 -9.47 1.03 -3.78
N THR A 44 -8.32 0.43 -4.09
CA THR A 44 -7.79 0.41 -5.48
C THR A 44 -8.47 -0.64 -6.37
N GLY A 45 -9.28 -1.52 -5.76
CA GLY A 45 -9.85 -2.70 -6.44
C GLY A 45 -8.88 -3.85 -6.66
N ARG A 46 -7.58 -3.66 -6.41
CA ARG A 46 -6.52 -4.65 -6.63
C ARG A 46 -6.18 -5.37 -5.34
N ILE A 47 -6.06 -6.70 -5.41
CA ILE A 47 -5.42 -7.48 -4.34
C ILE A 47 -3.94 -7.05 -4.26
N ALA A 48 -3.32 -7.20 -3.09
CA ALA A 48 -1.91 -6.98 -2.86
C ALA A 48 -1.09 -7.67 -3.95
N GLN A 49 -0.45 -6.85 -4.78
CA GLN A 49 0.30 -7.28 -5.95
C GLN A 49 1.37 -6.24 -6.26
N ILE A 50 2.44 -6.69 -6.89
CA ILE A 50 3.49 -5.84 -7.44
C ILE A 50 3.70 -6.19 -8.92
N PRO A 51 4.15 -5.23 -9.75
CA PRO A 51 4.64 -5.55 -11.08
C PRO A 51 5.87 -6.46 -11.02
N VAL A 52 6.06 -7.26 -12.07
CA VAL A 52 7.27 -8.05 -12.31
C VAL A 52 7.85 -7.66 -13.66
N SER A 53 9.17 -7.60 -13.77
CA SER A 53 9.87 -7.17 -14.99
C SER A 53 11.35 -7.57 -14.91
N GLU A 54 11.95 -7.88 -16.06
CA GLU A 54 13.41 -8.05 -16.19
C GLU A 54 14.17 -6.74 -15.89
N ALA A 55 13.50 -5.58 -16.00
CA ALA A 55 14.08 -4.28 -15.65
C ALA A 55 14.40 -4.13 -14.14
N TYR A 56 14.00 -5.10 -13.31
CA TYR A 56 14.36 -5.16 -11.89
C TYR A 56 15.63 -5.96 -11.61
N LEU A 57 16.19 -6.66 -12.61
CA LEU A 57 17.47 -7.33 -12.46
C LEU A 57 18.55 -6.31 -12.10
N ASP A 58 19.41 -6.69 -11.15
CA ASP A 58 20.49 -5.87 -10.58
C ASP A 58 20.06 -4.57 -9.88
N ARG A 59 18.75 -4.39 -9.61
CA ARG A 59 18.22 -3.25 -8.89
C ARG A 59 17.95 -3.54 -7.42
N VAL A 60 18.04 -2.51 -6.57
CA VAL A 60 17.49 -2.57 -5.21
C VAL A 60 16.13 -1.89 -5.22
N ILE A 61 15.08 -2.68 -4.96
CA ILE A 61 13.69 -2.21 -4.90
C ILE A 61 13.08 -2.44 -3.52
N ASN A 62 12.10 -1.63 -3.16
CA ASN A 62 11.29 -1.84 -1.96
C ASN A 62 10.13 -2.82 -2.20
N ALA A 63 9.38 -3.11 -1.14
CA ALA A 63 8.24 -4.06 -1.18
C ALA A 63 7.08 -3.65 -2.11
N LEU A 64 7.07 -2.42 -2.64
CA LEU A 64 6.10 -1.93 -3.63
C LEU A 64 6.68 -1.88 -5.05
N ALA A 65 7.82 -2.55 -5.29
CA ALA A 65 8.57 -2.54 -6.54
C ALA A 65 9.00 -1.14 -7.00
N LYS A 66 9.21 -0.22 -6.04
CA LYS A 66 9.84 1.08 -6.32
C LYS A 66 11.34 0.97 -6.05
N PRO A 67 12.18 1.49 -6.93
CA PRO A 67 13.62 1.49 -6.71
C PRO A 67 14.07 2.38 -5.57
N ILE A 68 15.15 1.97 -4.92
CA ILE A 68 15.79 2.65 -3.78
C ILE A 68 17.32 2.63 -3.85
N ASP A 69 17.87 2.26 -5.01
CA ASP A 69 19.30 2.13 -5.30
C ASP A 69 20.02 3.46 -5.61
N GLY A 70 19.30 4.58 -5.72
CA GLY A 70 19.87 5.92 -5.94
C GLY A 70 19.28 6.63 -7.15
#